data_AF-A0A661BAK2-F1
#
_entry.id   AF-A0A661BAK2-F1
#
_cell.length_a   1.000
_cell.length_b   1.000
_cell.length_c   1.000
_cell.angle_alpha   90.00
_cell.angle_beta   90.00
_cell.angle_gamma   90.00
#
_symmetry.space_group_name_H-M   'P 1'
#
loop_
_entity.id
_entity.type
_entity.pdbx_description
1 polymer ?
#
loop_
_entity_poly.entity_id
_entity_poly.type
_entity_poly.pdbx_seq_one_letter_code
_entity_poly.pdbx_strand_id
1 'polypeptide(L)'
;MKRIISLLLVFLCAVPLFSGRDVLVDGSGEEFVGELLEITADSVIFRTNSSVLRLPRSDVYKLSLSQRREGEEWQTIADVTDTILLRAYDNKPSPEDYPMSSYVVLFSRKQVVVQPDSSYRIVIRRIYEVFDERGKRAAGNASVDYFPDTQRAKVLFARTVSPEGRFFHLDDAAIEDANLFSFIPQYNRKKRLKFALGEVRVGSIVDYAFEITGRKCADPALFSLLFQGKEPVIHSEFSISFPPGSSFPHSSRDVELREEKNSFYASLENIPLIHPERYMPPFSYISPRVDFSLDSDWNYIGRQIYRSFRDSLDMDVYRLIDSITSGCEDKLAQARKLFYFVSQDIREADVPIASFRYIPRRLSSILEDRYANGLDKVYLLWALLDRVGIRSYPLFFSTVSSGHPNSDVPSIGWFDEVALEVVVDRKKYYCYPAIRDIKFDVLPSDVWLDTVFRVTSDGGELVNLERKLDVNTTSRKIVLTLDE
;
A
#
# COMPACT_ATOMS: atom_id res chain seq x y z
N MET A 1 13.26 -69.65 41.85
CA MET A 1 13.02 -68.74 40.70
C MET A 1 11.59 -68.26 40.72
N LYS A 2 11.34 -67.00 41.08
CA LYS A 2 10.16 -66.20 40.68
C LYS A 2 10.48 -64.75 41.09
N ARG A 3 10.88 -63.94 40.11
CA ARG A 3 11.13 -62.50 40.26
C ARG A 3 9.78 -61.80 40.31
N ILE A 4 9.52 -61.05 41.38
CA ILE A 4 8.42 -60.08 41.46
C ILE A 4 8.99 -58.78 40.89
N ILE A 5 8.51 -58.38 39.72
CA ILE A 5 8.81 -57.10 39.09
C ILE A 5 7.70 -56.14 39.55
N SER A 6 8.07 -55.16 40.36
CA SER A 6 7.22 -54.02 40.73
C SER A 6 6.95 -53.17 39.49
N LEU A 7 5.69 -53.09 39.06
CA LEU A 7 5.25 -52.17 38.02
C LEU A 7 5.00 -50.80 38.68
N LEU A 8 5.95 -49.88 38.53
CA LEU A 8 5.78 -48.48 38.92
C LEU A 8 4.96 -47.79 37.84
N LEU A 9 3.66 -47.59 38.08
CA LEU A 9 2.79 -46.80 37.21
C LEU A 9 3.17 -45.32 37.39
N VAL A 10 3.98 -44.79 36.46
CA VAL A 10 4.19 -43.34 36.36
C VAL A 10 2.95 -42.77 35.66
N PHE A 11 2.07 -42.15 36.44
CA PHE A 11 1.05 -41.25 35.93
C PHE A 11 1.78 -40.04 35.34
N LEU A 12 2.02 -40.05 34.03
CA LEU A 12 2.40 -38.85 33.30
C LEU A 12 1.14 -37.96 33.26
N CYS A 13 0.99 -37.10 34.26
CA CYS A 13 0.06 -35.98 34.15
C CYS A 13 0.51 -35.16 32.94
N ALA A 14 -0.25 -35.25 31.85
CA ALA A 14 -0.17 -34.27 30.77
C ALA A 14 -0.57 -32.93 31.38
N VAL A 15 0.42 -32.16 31.83
CA VAL A 15 0.21 -30.75 32.16
C VAL A 15 -0.19 -30.09 30.84
N PRO A 16 -1.37 -29.48 30.72
CA PRO A 16 -1.70 -28.72 29.53
C PRO A 16 -0.62 -27.65 29.35
N LEU A 17 0.14 -27.76 28.26
CA LEU A 17 1.15 -26.77 27.90
C LEU A 17 0.43 -25.46 27.67
N PHE A 18 0.73 -24.53 28.56
CA PHE A 18 0.07 -23.25 28.68
C PHE A 18 0.64 -22.28 27.63
N SER A 19 -0.21 -21.54 26.91
CA SER A 19 0.19 -20.74 25.74
C SER A 19 0.33 -19.23 26.02
N GLY A 20 0.34 -18.81 27.28
CA GLY A 20 0.53 -17.39 27.61
C GLY A 20 1.89 -16.91 27.14
N ARG A 21 1.89 -15.81 26.37
CA ARG A 21 3.10 -15.15 25.83
C ARG A 21 3.34 -13.75 26.39
N ASP A 22 2.54 -13.33 27.37
CA ASP A 22 2.82 -12.09 28.08
C ASP A 22 4.24 -12.14 28.65
N VAL A 23 4.91 -11.00 28.69
CA VAL A 23 6.26 -10.87 29.23
C VAL A 23 6.22 -9.91 30.41
N LEU A 24 6.55 -10.42 31.59
CA LEU A 24 6.75 -9.63 32.80
C LEU A 24 8.26 -9.51 33.05
N VAL A 25 8.75 -8.28 33.19
CA VAL A 25 10.13 -8.00 33.63
C VAL A 25 10.07 -7.40 35.03
N ASP A 26 10.77 -8.00 35.98
CA ASP A 26 10.83 -7.51 37.36
C ASP A 26 11.85 -6.37 37.53
N GLY A 27 11.93 -5.81 38.74
CA GLY A 27 12.85 -4.73 39.08
C GLY A 27 14.34 -5.11 39.07
N SER A 28 14.65 -6.41 39.02
CA SER A 28 16.01 -6.92 38.85
C SER A 28 16.41 -7.07 37.38
N GLY A 29 15.43 -7.07 36.48
CA GLY A 29 15.59 -7.30 35.05
C GLY A 29 15.36 -8.76 34.63
N GLU A 30 14.86 -9.63 35.50
CA GLU A 30 14.49 -11.00 35.16
C GLU A 30 13.19 -11.01 34.32
N GLU A 31 13.20 -11.76 33.21
CA GLU A 31 12.06 -11.89 32.30
C GLU A 31 11.28 -13.19 32.55
N PHE A 32 9.98 -13.06 32.77
CA PHE A 32 9.03 -14.16 32.94
C PHE A 32 8.04 -14.18 31.77
N VAL A 33 7.94 -15.31 31.08
CA VAL A 33 6.96 -15.54 30.00
C VAL A 33 5.76 -16.31 30.55
N GLY A 34 4.55 -15.84 30.27
CA GLY A 34 3.34 -16.40 30.88
C GLY A 34 2.05 -15.65 30.55
N GLU A 35 1.10 -15.64 31.47
CA GLU A 35 -0.18 -14.93 31.37
C GLU A 35 -0.38 -14.05 32.59
N LEU A 36 -0.74 -12.79 32.33
CA LEU A 36 -1.25 -11.92 33.37
C LEU A 36 -2.62 -12.44 33.84
N LEU A 37 -2.72 -12.81 35.11
CA LEU A 37 -3.99 -13.21 35.71
C LEU A 37 -4.74 -12.02 36.30
N GLU A 38 -4.05 -11.14 37.02
CA GLU A 38 -4.68 -10.04 37.74
C GLU A 38 -3.69 -8.90 38.04
N ILE A 39 -4.18 -7.66 37.98
CA ILE A 39 -3.50 -6.48 38.53
C ILE A 39 -4.40 -5.89 39.62
N THR A 40 -3.87 -5.83 40.84
CA THR A 40 -4.49 -5.19 41.99
C THR A 40 -3.82 -3.84 42.29
N ALA A 41 -4.27 -3.13 43.33
CA ALA A 41 -3.61 -1.91 43.79
C ALA A 41 -2.13 -2.15 44.14
N ASP A 42 -1.84 -3.28 44.81
CA ASP A 42 -0.53 -3.53 45.41
C ASP A 42 0.27 -4.65 44.74
N SER A 43 -0.37 -5.50 43.93
CA SER A 43 0.28 -6.69 43.37
C SER A 43 -0.12 -7.02 41.94
N VAL A 44 0.82 -7.64 41.21
CA VAL A 44 0.64 -8.26 39.90
C VAL A 44 0.72 -9.77 40.07
N ILE A 45 -0.32 -10.48 39.61
CA ILE A 45 -0.39 -11.94 39.64
C ILE A 45 -0.17 -12.47 38.23
N PHE A 46 0.88 -13.24 38.04
CA PHE A 46 1.37 -13.66 36.73
C PHE A 46 1.65 -15.17 36.71
N ARG A 47 1.04 -15.90 35.79
CA ARG A 47 1.21 -17.36 35.67
C ARG A 47 2.29 -17.69 34.64
N THR A 48 3.35 -18.35 35.06
CA THR A 48 4.34 -18.97 34.17
C THR A 48 4.03 -20.44 33.93
N ASN A 49 4.80 -21.10 33.06
CA ASN A 49 4.68 -22.55 32.83
C ASN A 49 4.93 -23.42 34.06
N SER A 50 5.62 -22.89 35.08
CA SER A 50 6.04 -23.63 36.28
C SER A 50 5.36 -23.18 37.56
N SER A 51 4.84 -21.95 37.63
CA SER A 51 4.31 -21.38 38.88
C SER A 51 3.41 -20.17 38.64
N VAL A 52 2.74 -19.70 39.71
CA VAL A 52 2.08 -18.40 39.72
C VAL A 52 2.91 -17.46 40.58
N LEU A 53 3.41 -16.40 39.96
CA LEU A 53 4.13 -15.31 40.60
C LEU A 53 3.15 -14.29 41.16
N ARG A 54 3.45 -13.77 42.34
CA ARG A 54 2.75 -12.62 42.93
C ARG A 54 3.80 -11.59 43.32
N LEU A 55 3.92 -10.55 42.50
CA LEU A 55 4.95 -9.52 42.66
C LEU A 55 4.30 -8.23 43.17
N PRO A 56 4.94 -7.49 44.10
CA PRO A 56 4.54 -6.13 44.40
C PRO A 56 4.54 -5.29 43.14
N ARG A 57 3.57 -4.39 42.98
CA ARG A 57 3.48 -3.54 41.78
C ARG A 57 4.73 -2.66 41.59
N SER A 58 5.39 -2.26 42.68
CA SER A 58 6.65 -1.53 42.67
C SER A 58 7.81 -2.29 42.03
N ASP A 59 7.72 -3.63 42.02
CA ASP A 59 8.79 -4.52 41.61
C ASP A 59 8.57 -5.04 40.18
N VAL A 60 7.51 -4.59 39.51
CA VAL A 60 7.28 -4.88 38.09
C VAL A 60 7.78 -3.70 37.27
N TYR A 61 8.90 -3.92 36.58
CA TYR A 61 9.51 -2.92 35.72
C TYR A 61 8.75 -2.75 34.40
N LYS A 62 8.36 -3.87 33.77
CA LYS A 62 7.66 -3.88 32.49
C LYS A 62 6.68 -5.04 32.43
N LEU A 63 5.50 -4.80 31.87
CA LEU A 63 4.54 -5.83 31.55
C LEU A 63 4.09 -5.64 30.11
N SER A 64 4.33 -6.64 29.27
CA SER A 64 3.96 -6.66 27.86
C SER A 64 2.89 -7.72 27.67
N LEU A 65 1.69 -7.31 27.26
CA LEU A 65 0.59 -8.23 27.02
C LEU A 65 0.59 -8.63 25.55
N SER A 66 0.56 -9.93 25.28
CA SER A 66 0.46 -10.46 23.93
C SER A 66 -1.00 -10.56 23.52
N GLN A 67 -1.29 -10.16 22.30
CA GLN A 67 -2.61 -10.37 21.72
C GLN A 67 -2.77 -11.83 21.31
N ARG A 68 -3.75 -12.53 21.90
CA ARG A 68 -4.08 -13.89 21.45
C ARG A 68 -4.56 -13.89 19.99
N ARG A 69 -4.00 -14.78 19.17
CA ARG A 69 -4.31 -14.90 17.73
C ARG A 69 -4.90 -16.26 17.38
N GLU A 70 -5.57 -16.30 16.23
CA GLU A 70 -6.20 -17.52 15.72
C GLU A 70 -5.16 -18.64 15.51
N GLY A 71 -5.43 -19.82 16.05
CA GLY A 71 -4.57 -21.00 15.91
C GLY A 71 -3.23 -20.90 16.65
N GLU A 72 -3.10 -19.98 17.60
CA GLU A 72 -1.90 -19.83 18.44
C GLU A 72 -1.66 -21.05 19.34
N GLU A 73 -2.71 -21.81 19.64
CA GLU A 73 -2.62 -23.09 20.34
C GLU A 73 -1.94 -24.20 19.52
N TRP A 74 -1.86 -24.08 18.19
CA TRP A 74 -1.28 -25.12 17.34
C TRP A 74 0.24 -25.20 17.56
N GLN A 75 0.71 -26.39 17.91
CA GLN A 75 2.15 -26.69 18.07
C GLN A 75 2.68 -27.49 16.89
N THR A 76 1.82 -28.30 16.28
CA THR A 76 2.12 -29.15 15.14
C THR A 76 1.01 -29.10 14.10
N ILE A 77 1.30 -29.59 12.89
CA ILE A 77 0.32 -29.68 11.81
C ILE A 77 -0.92 -30.51 12.20
N ALA A 78 -0.77 -31.46 13.14
CA ALA A 78 -1.87 -32.29 13.61
C ALA A 78 -2.92 -31.51 14.45
N ASP A 79 -2.55 -30.35 14.98
CA ASP A 79 -3.46 -29.49 15.77
C ASP A 79 -4.34 -28.60 14.88
N VAL A 80 -3.98 -28.44 13.60
CA VAL A 80 -4.58 -27.46 12.69
C VAL A 80 -6.00 -27.84 12.30
N THR A 81 -6.93 -26.92 12.50
CA THR A 81 -8.33 -27.04 12.07
C THR A 81 -8.63 -26.24 10.80
N ASP A 82 -7.72 -25.38 10.38
CA ASP A 82 -7.85 -24.55 9.20
C ASP A 82 -7.62 -25.36 7.91
N THR A 83 -8.73 -25.63 7.22
CA THR A 83 -8.74 -26.40 5.97
C THR A 83 -7.93 -25.76 4.83
N ILE A 84 -7.74 -24.44 4.81
CA ILE A 84 -6.95 -23.76 3.78
C ILE A 84 -5.46 -24.05 4.03
N LEU A 85 -5.02 -23.94 5.28
CA LEU A 85 -3.63 -24.24 5.64
C LEU A 85 -3.32 -25.73 5.46
N LEU A 86 -4.23 -26.63 5.84
CA LEU A 86 -4.05 -28.06 5.61
C LEU A 86 -3.93 -28.39 4.11
N ARG A 87 -4.84 -27.86 3.27
CA ARG A 87 -4.75 -28.06 1.81
C ARG A 87 -3.45 -27.54 1.22
N ALA A 88 -2.99 -26.37 1.67
CA ALA A 88 -1.73 -25.79 1.24
C ALA A 88 -0.55 -26.68 1.69
N TYR A 89 -0.56 -27.20 2.91
CA TYR A 89 0.49 -28.06 3.46
C TYR A 89 0.56 -29.42 2.76
N ASP A 90 -0.59 -30.03 2.48
CA ASP A 90 -0.71 -31.37 1.91
C ASP A 90 -0.45 -31.41 0.40
N ASN A 91 -0.76 -30.33 -0.32
CA ASN A 91 -0.64 -30.25 -1.78
C ASN A 91 0.46 -29.28 -2.24
N LYS A 92 1.43 -28.99 -1.38
CA LYS A 92 2.56 -28.12 -1.74
C LYS A 92 3.44 -28.78 -2.84
N PRO A 93 3.90 -28.02 -3.83
CA PRO A 93 4.69 -28.56 -4.94
C PRO A 93 6.15 -28.83 -4.55
N SER A 94 6.89 -29.50 -5.42
CA SER A 94 8.33 -29.64 -5.26
C SER A 94 9.06 -28.39 -5.77
N PRO A 95 10.17 -27.96 -5.13
CA PRO A 95 11.05 -26.94 -5.71
C PRO A 95 11.53 -27.26 -7.14
N GLU A 96 11.62 -28.56 -7.48
CA GLU A 96 12.01 -29.04 -8.81
C GLU A 96 11.00 -28.65 -9.91
N ASP A 97 9.73 -28.47 -9.54
CA ASP A 97 8.66 -28.02 -10.46
C ASP A 97 8.83 -26.54 -10.85
N TYR A 98 9.59 -25.78 -10.05
CA TYR A 98 9.71 -24.33 -10.15
C TYR A 98 11.17 -23.85 -9.97
N PRO A 99 12.13 -24.29 -10.82
CA PRO A 99 13.58 -24.12 -10.59
C PRO A 99 14.05 -22.66 -10.58
N MET A 100 13.25 -21.72 -11.10
CA MET A 100 13.56 -20.29 -11.15
C MET A 100 12.99 -19.51 -9.96
N SER A 101 12.20 -20.16 -9.10
CA SER A 101 11.43 -19.52 -8.02
C SER A 101 12.18 -19.62 -6.71
N SER A 102 12.11 -18.56 -5.89
CA SER A 102 12.73 -18.59 -4.55
C SER A 102 11.75 -19.07 -3.48
N TYR A 103 10.45 -18.93 -3.76
CA TYR A 103 9.33 -19.43 -2.97
C TYR A 103 8.11 -19.59 -3.89
N VAL A 104 7.11 -20.35 -3.46
CA VAL A 104 5.82 -20.44 -4.16
C VAL A 104 4.70 -19.85 -3.31
N VAL A 105 3.74 -19.19 -3.95
CA VAL A 105 2.52 -18.75 -3.30
C VAL A 105 1.51 -19.89 -3.32
N LEU A 106 1.40 -20.64 -2.22
CA LEU A 106 0.44 -21.74 -2.09
C LEU A 106 -1.00 -21.22 -2.07
N PHE A 107 -1.24 -20.10 -1.38
CA PHE A 107 -2.56 -19.48 -1.29
C PHE A 107 -2.43 -17.96 -1.13
N SER A 108 -3.24 -17.21 -1.86
CA SER A 108 -3.41 -15.77 -1.68
C SER A 108 -4.88 -15.40 -1.71
N ARG A 109 -5.35 -14.64 -0.73
CA ARG A 109 -6.71 -14.14 -0.69
C ARG A 109 -6.75 -12.67 -0.35
N LYS A 110 -7.58 -11.92 -1.09
CA LYS A 110 -8.05 -10.60 -0.68
C LYS A 110 -9.57 -10.61 -0.61
N GLN A 111 -10.10 -10.45 0.60
CA GLN A 111 -11.53 -10.35 0.87
C GLN A 111 -11.86 -8.93 1.28
N VAL A 112 -12.88 -8.33 0.68
CA VAL A 112 -13.35 -6.99 0.96
C VAL A 112 -14.82 -7.05 1.36
N VAL A 113 -15.18 -6.37 2.45
CA VAL A 113 -16.56 -6.22 2.90
C VAL A 113 -16.84 -4.74 3.05
N VAL A 114 -17.75 -4.20 2.24
CA VAL A 114 -18.21 -2.81 2.31
C VAL A 114 -19.52 -2.75 3.11
N GLN A 115 -19.60 -1.80 4.03
CA GLN A 115 -20.74 -1.57 4.92
C GLN A 115 -21.68 -0.49 4.38
N PRO A 116 -22.92 -0.39 4.89
CA PRO A 116 -23.90 0.62 4.45
C PRO A 116 -23.45 2.08 4.58
N ASP A 117 -22.52 2.38 5.50
CA ASP A 117 -21.92 3.71 5.69
C ASP A 117 -20.68 3.94 4.81
N SER A 118 -20.46 3.05 3.82
CA SER A 118 -19.27 3.00 2.96
C SER A 118 -17.95 2.80 3.74
N SER A 119 -17.99 2.43 5.02
CA SER A 119 -16.81 1.85 5.68
C SER A 119 -16.53 0.47 5.12
N TYR A 120 -15.30 0.00 5.25
CA TYR A 120 -14.88 -1.26 4.64
C TYR A 120 -13.88 -2.01 5.51
N ARG A 121 -13.86 -3.32 5.34
CA ARG A 121 -12.91 -4.25 5.94
C ARG A 121 -12.25 -5.06 4.84
N ILE A 122 -10.92 -5.06 4.82
CA ILE A 122 -10.09 -5.84 3.89
C ILE A 122 -9.33 -6.87 4.71
N VAL A 123 -9.45 -8.15 4.37
CA VAL A 123 -8.63 -9.22 4.92
C VAL A 123 -7.73 -9.75 3.81
N ILE A 124 -6.42 -9.73 4.05
CA ILE A 124 -5.41 -10.25 3.13
C ILE A 124 -4.75 -11.44 3.80
N ARG A 125 -4.86 -12.64 3.23
CA ARG A 125 -4.16 -13.84 3.71
C ARG A 125 -3.20 -14.35 2.65
N ARG A 126 -2.01 -14.77 3.07
CA ARG A 126 -0.99 -15.37 2.20
C ARG A 126 -0.35 -16.58 2.87
N ILE A 127 -0.20 -17.64 2.11
CA ILE A 127 0.51 -18.87 2.49
C ILE A 127 1.60 -19.10 1.44
N TYR A 128 2.85 -19.17 1.89
CA TYR A 128 4.01 -19.38 1.01
C TYR A 128 4.81 -20.60 1.47
N GLU A 129 5.43 -21.31 0.53
CA GLU A 129 6.50 -22.27 0.83
C GLU A 129 7.84 -21.73 0.35
N VAL A 130 8.86 -21.82 1.20
CA VAL A 130 10.21 -21.32 0.93
C VAL A 130 11.05 -22.40 0.25
N PHE A 131 11.56 -22.13 -0.95
CA PHE A 131 12.40 -23.08 -1.69
C PHE A 131 13.89 -22.89 -1.47
N ASP A 132 14.35 -21.65 -1.23
CA ASP A 132 15.78 -21.36 -1.06
C ASP A 132 16.06 -20.23 -0.05
N GLU A 133 17.34 -19.92 0.14
CA GLU A 133 17.80 -18.85 1.04
C GLU A 133 17.27 -17.45 0.64
N ARG A 134 17.06 -17.19 -0.65
CA ARG A 134 16.52 -15.90 -1.15
C ARG A 134 15.05 -15.78 -0.75
N GLY A 135 14.32 -16.89 -0.79
CA GLY A 135 12.90 -16.97 -0.43
C GLY A 135 12.63 -16.66 1.04
N LYS A 136 13.54 -16.99 1.96
CA LYS A 136 13.35 -16.77 3.41
C LYS A 136 12.96 -15.33 3.74
N ARG A 137 13.70 -14.35 3.19
CA ARG A 137 13.46 -12.94 3.47
C ARG A 137 12.18 -12.44 2.81
N ALA A 138 11.91 -12.87 1.59
CA ALA A 138 10.75 -12.43 0.82
C ALA A 138 9.43 -12.99 1.37
N ALA A 139 9.45 -14.24 1.83
CA ALA A 139 8.29 -14.92 2.39
C ALA A 139 8.09 -14.59 3.88
N GLY A 140 9.18 -14.56 4.66
CA GLY A 140 9.16 -14.40 6.11
C GLY A 140 8.94 -12.96 6.62
N ASN A 141 9.10 -11.95 5.76
CA ASN A 141 8.80 -10.56 6.11
C ASN A 141 7.54 -10.11 5.39
N ALA A 142 6.61 -9.55 6.12
CA ALA A 142 5.39 -9.02 5.53
C ALA A 142 5.07 -7.63 6.07
N SER A 143 4.36 -6.87 5.26
CA SER A 143 3.91 -5.53 5.65
C SER A 143 2.65 -5.11 4.92
N VAL A 144 1.93 -4.19 5.53
CA VAL A 144 0.78 -3.51 4.93
C VAL A 144 0.87 -2.01 5.21
N ASP A 145 0.60 -1.21 4.18
CA ASP A 145 0.55 0.24 4.31
C ASP A 145 -0.87 0.69 4.65
N TYR A 146 -1.00 1.72 5.48
CA TYR A 146 -2.28 2.30 5.85
C TYR A 146 -2.16 3.79 6.21
N PHE A 147 -3.28 4.49 6.15
CA PHE A 147 -3.41 5.88 6.57
C PHE A 147 -4.07 5.94 7.96
N PRO A 148 -3.32 6.22 9.05
CA PRO A 148 -3.82 6.11 10.42
C PRO A 148 -4.98 7.07 10.77
N ASP A 149 -5.21 8.11 9.97
CA ASP A 149 -6.31 9.07 10.13
C ASP A 149 -7.63 8.59 9.51
N THR A 150 -7.60 7.61 8.60
CA THR A 150 -8.80 7.06 7.92
C THR A 150 -8.89 5.53 7.96
N GLN A 151 -7.82 4.86 8.38
CA GLN A 151 -7.68 3.41 8.38
C GLN A 151 -7.00 2.92 9.66
N ARG A 152 -7.20 1.64 9.95
CA ARG A 152 -6.47 0.89 10.97
C ARG A 152 -6.04 -0.43 10.37
N ALA A 153 -4.77 -0.79 10.55
CA ALA A 153 -4.23 -2.10 10.19
C ALA A 153 -4.00 -2.96 11.43
N LYS A 154 -4.14 -4.28 11.28
CA LYS A 154 -3.82 -5.28 12.31
C LYS A 154 -3.24 -6.54 11.69
N VAL A 155 -2.38 -7.24 12.43
CA VAL A 155 -2.01 -8.63 12.14
C VAL A 155 -3.02 -9.55 12.82
N LEU A 156 -3.81 -10.30 12.04
CA LEU A 156 -4.78 -11.26 12.59
C LEU A 156 -4.08 -12.50 13.14
N PHE A 157 -3.10 -13.00 12.40
CA PHE A 157 -2.15 -14.06 12.78
C PHE A 157 -0.97 -14.02 11.81
N ALA A 158 0.16 -14.56 12.25
CA ALA A 158 1.28 -14.88 11.39
C ALA A 158 2.09 -16.00 12.04
N ARG A 159 2.53 -16.98 11.25
CA ARG A 159 3.18 -18.19 11.75
C ARG A 159 4.10 -18.80 10.71
N THR A 160 5.11 -19.51 11.19
CA THR A 160 5.96 -20.39 10.40
C THR A 160 5.67 -21.83 10.77
N VAL A 161 5.50 -22.69 9.77
CA VAL A 161 5.49 -24.15 9.90
C VAL A 161 6.84 -24.65 9.39
N SER A 162 7.61 -25.27 10.27
CA SER A 162 8.88 -25.92 9.90
C SER A 162 8.67 -27.09 8.94
N PRO A 163 9.72 -27.55 8.24
CA PRO A 163 9.65 -28.77 7.42
C PRO A 163 9.19 -30.01 8.22
N GLU A 164 9.48 -30.04 9.53
CA GLU A 164 9.02 -31.11 10.42
C GLU A 164 7.57 -30.95 10.91
N GLY A 165 6.85 -29.92 10.46
CA GLY A 165 5.46 -29.67 10.81
C GLY A 165 5.24 -28.97 12.15
N ARG A 166 6.29 -28.44 12.81
CA ARG A 166 6.17 -27.65 14.05
C ARG A 166 5.88 -26.18 13.77
N PHE A 167 5.08 -25.56 14.64
CA PHE A 167 4.62 -24.19 14.53
C PHE A 167 5.47 -23.21 15.34
N PHE A 168 5.71 -22.05 14.75
CA PHE A 168 6.33 -20.89 15.39
C PHE A 168 5.46 -19.66 15.10
N HIS A 169 4.70 -19.21 16.09
CA HIS A 169 3.82 -18.04 15.95
C HIS A 169 4.59 -16.75 16.11
N LEU A 170 4.16 -15.70 15.41
CA LEU A 170 4.70 -14.36 15.52
C LEU A 170 4.65 -13.84 16.96
N ASP A 171 5.74 -13.18 17.36
CA ASP A 171 5.83 -12.42 18.60
C ASP A 171 5.33 -10.98 18.36
N ASP A 172 4.53 -10.45 19.28
CA ASP A 172 4.06 -9.06 19.26
C ASP A 172 5.21 -8.07 19.24
N ALA A 173 6.32 -8.41 19.90
CA ALA A 173 7.54 -7.59 19.91
C ALA A 173 8.19 -7.47 18.51
N ALA A 174 7.89 -8.40 17.59
CA ALA A 174 8.37 -8.36 16.21
C ALA A 174 7.46 -7.53 15.27
N ILE A 175 6.34 -7.02 15.77
CA ILE A 175 5.44 -6.13 15.02
C ILE A 175 5.90 -4.68 15.20
N GLU A 176 6.11 -3.98 14.09
CA GLU A 176 6.53 -2.58 14.08
C GLU A 176 5.58 -1.74 13.24
N ASP A 177 5.16 -0.61 13.79
CA ASP A 177 4.54 0.50 13.05
C ASP A 177 5.60 1.50 12.63
N ALA A 178 5.94 1.53 11.34
CA ALA A 178 6.93 2.44 10.77
C ALA A 178 6.27 3.61 10.05
N ASN A 179 6.86 4.79 10.17
CA ASN A 179 6.55 5.96 9.38
C ASN A 179 7.24 5.87 8.01
N LEU A 180 6.49 6.05 6.93
CA LEU A 180 7.04 5.87 5.57
C LEU A 180 7.89 7.06 5.10
N PHE A 181 7.56 8.27 5.58
CA PHE A 181 8.23 9.52 5.21
C PHE A 181 8.71 10.30 6.44
N SER A 182 9.29 9.60 7.43
CA SER A 182 9.76 10.22 8.69
C SER A 182 10.77 11.36 8.49
N PHE A 183 11.53 11.33 7.40
CA PHE A 183 12.49 12.35 7.00
C PHE A 183 11.85 13.63 6.43
N ILE A 184 10.54 13.60 6.13
CA ILE A 184 9.77 14.76 5.68
C ILE A 184 8.50 14.90 6.54
N PRO A 185 8.60 15.50 7.74
CA PRO A 185 7.52 15.51 8.74
C PRO A 185 6.18 16.03 8.23
N GLN A 186 6.18 17.08 7.39
CA GLN A 186 4.95 17.67 6.84
C GLN A 186 4.17 16.74 5.90
N TYR A 187 4.82 15.70 5.37
CA TYR A 187 4.22 14.69 4.48
C TYR A 187 4.16 13.30 5.12
N ASN A 188 4.53 13.18 6.39
CA ASN A 188 4.57 11.91 7.11
C ASN A 188 3.18 11.44 7.58
N ARG A 189 2.30 11.14 6.63
CA ARG A 189 0.93 10.67 6.89
C ARG A 189 0.82 9.14 6.85
N LYS A 190 1.44 8.48 5.87
CA LYS A 190 1.31 7.04 5.63
C LYS A 190 2.20 6.23 6.57
N LYS A 191 1.63 5.17 7.14
CA LYS A 191 2.33 4.21 8.00
C LYS A 191 2.40 2.84 7.35
N ARG A 192 3.35 2.04 7.83
CA ARG A 192 3.54 0.64 7.47
C ARG A 192 3.55 -0.21 8.72
N LEU A 193 2.56 -1.09 8.83
CA LEU A 193 2.56 -2.17 9.82
C LEU A 193 3.36 -3.32 9.21
N LYS A 194 4.47 -3.72 9.84
CA LYS A 194 5.35 -4.78 9.34
C LYS A 194 5.74 -5.74 10.46
N PHE A 195 6.12 -6.95 10.07
CA PHE A 195 6.70 -7.94 10.97
C PHE A 195 7.71 -8.83 10.24
N ALA A 196 8.54 -9.49 11.03
CA ALA A 196 9.43 -10.56 10.58
C ALA A 196 9.08 -11.85 11.33
N LEU A 197 8.87 -12.93 10.61
CA LEU A 197 8.65 -14.25 11.18
C LEU A 197 9.96 -14.89 11.64
N GLY A 198 9.91 -15.51 12.82
CA GLY A 198 10.98 -16.38 13.30
C GLY A 198 11.00 -17.73 12.59
N GLU A 199 12.14 -18.41 12.68
CA GLU A 199 12.31 -19.82 12.29
C GLU A 199 11.97 -20.14 10.81
N VAL A 200 12.07 -19.16 9.92
CA VAL A 200 11.86 -19.35 8.48
C VAL A 200 13.10 -20.01 7.86
N ARG A 201 12.93 -21.25 7.38
CA ARG A 201 13.98 -22.09 6.80
C ARG A 201 13.57 -22.54 5.39
N VAL A 202 14.50 -23.16 4.66
CA VAL A 202 14.14 -23.84 3.40
C VAL A 202 13.17 -24.98 3.72
N GLY A 203 12.09 -25.11 2.94
CA GLY A 203 10.98 -26.02 3.17
C GLY A 203 9.96 -25.55 4.21
N SER A 204 10.17 -24.37 4.83
CA SER A 204 9.17 -23.80 5.72
C SER A 204 7.95 -23.32 4.94
N ILE A 205 6.77 -23.48 5.53
CA ILE A 205 5.56 -22.77 5.11
C ILE A 205 5.37 -21.58 6.03
N VAL A 206 5.08 -20.40 5.47
CA VAL A 206 4.66 -19.23 6.24
C VAL A 206 3.20 -18.95 5.92
N ASP A 207 2.41 -18.62 6.94
CA ASP A 207 0.99 -18.31 6.82
C ASP A 207 0.68 -17.06 7.65
N TYR A 208 0.13 -16.04 7.02
CA TYR A 208 -0.21 -14.81 7.71
C TYR A 208 -1.43 -14.12 7.14
N ALA A 209 -2.09 -13.34 7.98
CA ALA A 209 -3.22 -12.51 7.59
C ALA A 209 -3.17 -11.12 8.21
N PHE A 210 -3.44 -10.11 7.38
CA PHE A 210 -3.68 -8.74 7.80
C PHE A 210 -5.16 -8.40 7.70
N GLU A 211 -5.62 -7.51 8.58
CA GLU A 211 -6.89 -6.81 8.45
C GLU A 211 -6.64 -5.31 8.31
N ILE A 212 -7.31 -4.68 7.35
CA ILE A 212 -7.39 -3.23 7.22
C ILE A 212 -8.86 -2.83 7.32
N THR A 213 -9.21 -2.02 8.30
CA THR A 213 -10.53 -1.36 8.36
C THR A 213 -10.36 0.09 7.96
N GLY A 214 -11.22 0.60 7.07
CA GLY A 214 -11.21 1.99 6.63
C GLY A 214 -12.60 2.58 6.54
N ARG A 215 -12.67 3.91 6.46
CA ARG A 215 -13.90 4.66 6.21
C ARG A 215 -13.83 5.38 4.86
N LYS A 216 -14.99 5.72 4.30
CA LYS A 216 -15.05 6.63 3.14
C LYS A 216 -14.38 7.95 3.48
N CYS A 217 -13.49 8.40 2.61
CA CYS A 217 -12.84 9.69 2.68
C CYS A 217 -12.97 10.41 1.32
N ALA A 218 -12.39 11.60 1.20
CA ALA A 218 -12.43 12.37 -0.04
C ALA A 218 -11.79 11.63 -1.23
N ASP A 219 -10.84 10.74 -0.95
CA ASP A 219 -10.24 9.84 -1.93
C ASP A 219 -11.11 8.57 -2.03
N PRO A 220 -11.77 8.29 -3.18
CA PRO A 220 -12.55 7.08 -3.34
C PRO A 220 -11.67 5.85 -3.20
N ALA A 221 -12.12 4.86 -2.41
CA ALA A 221 -11.37 3.63 -2.21
C ALA A 221 -11.33 2.81 -3.51
N LEU A 222 -10.11 2.47 -3.94
CA LEU A 222 -9.85 1.53 -5.03
C LEU A 222 -9.49 0.17 -4.44
N PHE A 223 -10.26 -0.86 -4.79
CA PHE A 223 -9.99 -2.23 -4.38
C PHE A 223 -9.56 -3.05 -5.60
N SER A 224 -8.26 -3.33 -5.69
CA SER A 224 -7.69 -4.14 -6.77
C SER A 224 -6.98 -5.40 -6.25
N LEU A 225 -6.94 -6.45 -7.07
CA LEU A 225 -6.04 -7.59 -6.91
C LEU A 225 -5.39 -7.91 -8.25
N LEU A 226 -4.06 -7.98 -8.27
CA LEU A 226 -3.30 -8.63 -9.33
C LEU A 226 -3.10 -10.09 -8.90
N PHE A 227 -3.53 -11.04 -9.73
CA PHE A 227 -3.46 -12.46 -9.41
C PHE A 227 -2.07 -13.04 -9.67
N GLN A 228 -1.28 -12.41 -10.54
CA GLN A 228 0.04 -12.91 -10.97
C GLN A 228 1.16 -11.98 -10.49
N GLY A 229 2.31 -12.55 -10.16
CA GLY A 229 3.46 -11.82 -9.63
C GLY A 229 4.80 -12.42 -10.06
N LYS A 230 5.85 -12.07 -9.32
CA LYS A 230 7.24 -12.49 -9.60
C LYS A 230 7.53 -13.95 -9.27
N GLU A 231 6.60 -14.61 -8.60
CA GLU A 231 6.70 -15.99 -8.11
C GLU A 231 5.41 -16.71 -8.50
N PRO A 232 5.46 -18.04 -8.69
CA PRO A 232 4.30 -18.82 -9.09
C PRO A 232 3.23 -18.82 -7.99
N VAL A 233 1.97 -18.92 -8.41
CA VAL A 233 0.80 -18.90 -7.52
C VAL A 233 -0.07 -20.13 -7.76
N ILE A 234 -0.19 -21.00 -6.76
CA ILE A 234 -1.00 -22.22 -6.85
C ILE A 234 -2.48 -21.88 -6.81
N HIS A 235 -2.91 -21.02 -5.87
CA HIS A 235 -4.29 -20.56 -5.75
C HIS A 235 -4.35 -19.10 -5.32
N SER A 236 -5.11 -18.29 -6.05
CA SER A 236 -5.40 -16.91 -5.67
C SER A 236 -6.88 -16.58 -5.84
N GLU A 237 -7.48 -15.97 -4.83
CA GLU A 237 -8.88 -15.59 -4.84
C GLU A 237 -9.13 -14.15 -4.36
N PHE A 238 -10.14 -13.54 -4.97
CA PHE A 238 -10.67 -12.25 -4.61
C PHE A 238 -12.15 -12.40 -4.30
N SER A 239 -12.60 -11.75 -3.23
CA SER A 239 -14.03 -11.55 -2.99
C SER A 239 -14.29 -10.14 -2.52
N ILE A 240 -15.41 -9.59 -2.95
CA ILE A 240 -15.93 -8.33 -2.44
C ILE A 240 -17.43 -8.44 -2.22
N SER A 241 -17.92 -7.99 -1.07
CA SER A 241 -19.35 -7.91 -0.77
C SER A 241 -19.77 -6.50 -0.40
N PHE A 242 -21.02 -6.18 -0.71
CA PHE A 242 -21.55 -4.84 -0.58
C PHE A 242 -22.97 -4.82 -0.01
N PRO A 243 -23.46 -3.66 0.46
CA PRO A 243 -24.85 -3.50 0.89
C PRO A 243 -25.82 -3.66 -0.29
N PRO A 244 -27.01 -4.25 -0.09
CA PRO A 244 -28.01 -4.38 -1.15
C PRO A 244 -28.38 -3.05 -1.83
N GLY A 245 -28.50 -3.06 -3.16
CA GLY A 245 -28.90 -1.89 -3.96
C GLY A 245 -27.80 -0.88 -4.23
N SER A 246 -26.57 -1.18 -3.82
CA SER A 246 -25.40 -0.35 -4.11
C SER A 246 -24.89 -0.60 -5.54
N SER A 247 -24.31 0.42 -6.18
CA SER A 247 -23.74 0.32 -7.53
C SER A 247 -22.25 0.61 -7.50
N PHE A 248 -21.43 -0.33 -7.98
CA PHE A 248 -19.98 -0.19 -7.97
C PHE A 248 -19.40 -0.35 -9.36
N PRO A 249 -18.73 0.68 -9.90
CA PRO A 249 -17.90 0.52 -11.08
C PRO A 249 -16.83 -0.52 -10.82
N HIS A 250 -16.73 -1.50 -11.72
CA HIS A 250 -15.80 -2.59 -11.60
C HIS A 250 -15.37 -3.08 -12.98
N SER A 251 -14.25 -3.79 -13.02
CA SER A 251 -13.75 -4.45 -14.22
C SER A 251 -12.92 -5.67 -13.87
N SER A 252 -12.74 -6.55 -14.86
CA SER A 252 -11.84 -7.69 -14.80
C SER A 252 -11.05 -7.81 -16.09
N ARG A 253 -9.84 -8.37 -16.00
CA ARG A 253 -8.99 -8.69 -17.16
C ARG A 253 -8.38 -10.06 -16.94
N ASP A 254 -8.50 -10.93 -17.95
CA ASP A 254 -7.95 -12.29 -17.97
C ASP A 254 -8.35 -13.17 -16.77
N VAL A 255 -9.50 -12.86 -16.15
CA VAL A 255 -10.11 -13.62 -15.05
C VAL A 255 -11.62 -13.52 -15.11
N GLU A 256 -12.32 -14.64 -14.90
CA GLU A 256 -13.77 -14.66 -14.80
C GLU A 256 -14.21 -14.05 -13.46
N LEU A 257 -15.03 -13.01 -13.53
CA LEU A 257 -15.65 -12.39 -12.37
C LEU A 257 -17.09 -12.90 -12.22
N ARG A 258 -17.33 -13.71 -11.19
CA ARG A 258 -18.65 -14.26 -10.87
C ARG A 258 -19.42 -13.28 -10.00
N GLU A 259 -20.59 -12.88 -10.45
CA GLU A 259 -21.51 -12.03 -9.72
C GLU A 259 -22.55 -12.86 -8.97
N GLU A 260 -22.70 -12.56 -7.69
CA GLU A 260 -23.75 -13.04 -6.81
C GLU A 260 -24.53 -11.82 -6.28
N LYS A 261 -25.72 -12.06 -5.70
CA LYS A 261 -26.71 -11.00 -5.35
C LYS A 261 -26.11 -9.67 -4.84
N ASN A 262 -25.15 -9.72 -3.92
CA ASN A 262 -24.46 -8.54 -3.40
C ASN A 262 -22.95 -8.77 -3.23
N SER A 263 -22.35 -9.62 -4.07
CA SER A 263 -20.94 -9.98 -3.98
C SER A 263 -20.37 -10.36 -5.33
N PHE A 264 -19.06 -10.16 -5.47
CA PHE A 264 -18.30 -10.67 -6.60
C PHE A 264 -17.19 -11.58 -6.10
N TYR A 265 -16.92 -12.61 -6.88
CA TYR A 265 -15.86 -13.59 -6.62
C TYR A 265 -15.07 -13.86 -7.89
N ALA A 266 -13.75 -13.93 -7.75
CA ALA A 266 -12.84 -14.33 -8.82
C ALA A 266 -11.72 -15.20 -8.24
N SER A 267 -11.33 -16.25 -8.95
CA SER A 267 -10.21 -17.10 -8.56
C SER A 267 -9.43 -17.61 -9.75
N LEU A 268 -8.13 -17.79 -9.57
CA LEU A 268 -7.24 -18.41 -10.53
C LEU A 268 -6.35 -19.43 -9.81
N GLU A 269 -6.04 -20.50 -10.53
CA GLU A 269 -5.18 -21.59 -10.06
C GLU A 269 -3.98 -21.75 -11.00
N ASN A 270 -2.89 -22.29 -10.48
CA ASN A 270 -1.68 -22.66 -11.23
C ASN A 270 -1.16 -21.54 -12.15
N ILE A 271 -1.02 -20.34 -11.58
CA ILE A 271 -0.61 -19.13 -12.27
C ILE A 271 0.92 -19.11 -12.34
N PRO A 272 1.52 -19.05 -13.55
CA PRO A 272 2.97 -19.05 -13.68
C PRO A 272 3.55 -17.73 -13.15
N LEU A 273 4.84 -17.75 -12.81
CA LEU A 273 5.56 -16.55 -12.43
C LEU A 273 5.77 -15.63 -13.65
N ILE A 274 5.82 -14.32 -13.41
CA ILE A 274 6.27 -13.34 -14.39
C ILE A 274 7.75 -13.09 -14.15
N HIS A 275 8.58 -13.44 -15.13
CA HIS A 275 10.01 -13.15 -15.11
C HIS A 275 10.22 -11.64 -15.31
N PRO A 276 10.83 -10.92 -14.33
CA PRO A 276 11.09 -9.50 -14.51
C PRO A 276 12.14 -9.26 -15.59
N GLU A 277 11.77 -8.57 -16.66
CA GLU A 277 12.67 -8.16 -17.74
C GLU A 277 12.90 -6.65 -17.71
N ARG A 278 14.06 -6.21 -18.23
CA ARG A 278 14.33 -4.78 -18.34
C ARG A 278 13.37 -4.16 -19.35
N TYR A 279 12.72 -3.06 -18.97
CA TYR A 279 11.73 -2.34 -19.80
C TYR A 279 10.46 -3.11 -20.12
N MET A 280 10.14 -4.19 -19.40
CA MET A 280 8.83 -4.82 -19.52
C MET A 280 7.70 -3.86 -19.10
N PRO A 281 6.48 -4.05 -19.61
CA PRO A 281 5.32 -3.34 -19.09
C PRO A 281 5.13 -3.58 -17.59
N PRO A 282 4.49 -2.65 -16.87
CA PRO A 282 4.18 -2.85 -15.46
C PRO A 282 3.25 -4.06 -15.27
N PHE A 283 3.36 -4.71 -14.11
CA PHE A 283 2.56 -5.89 -13.76
C PHE A 283 1.05 -5.64 -13.89
N SER A 284 0.59 -4.42 -13.57
CA SER A 284 -0.81 -4.03 -13.71
C SER A 284 -1.33 -4.10 -15.15
N TYR A 285 -0.44 -4.11 -16.15
CA TYR A 285 -0.80 -4.21 -17.56
C TYR A 285 -0.95 -5.66 -18.05
N ILE A 286 -0.14 -6.57 -17.51
CA ILE A 286 -0.01 -7.96 -18.01
C ILE A 286 -0.56 -9.03 -17.06
N SER A 287 -0.75 -8.71 -15.77
CA SER A 287 -1.32 -9.64 -14.81
C SER A 287 -2.84 -9.67 -14.96
N PRO A 288 -3.47 -10.87 -14.89
CA PRO A 288 -4.89 -10.97 -14.61
C PRO A 288 -5.25 -10.16 -13.37
N ARG A 289 -6.37 -9.43 -13.43
CA ARG A 289 -6.75 -8.49 -12.38
C ARG A 289 -8.25 -8.28 -12.26
N VAL A 290 -8.64 -7.82 -11.09
CA VAL A 290 -9.96 -7.27 -10.80
C VAL A 290 -9.80 -5.91 -10.13
N ASP A 291 -10.68 -4.97 -10.48
CA ASP A 291 -10.67 -3.60 -9.99
C ASP A 291 -12.10 -3.18 -9.61
N PHE A 292 -12.24 -2.57 -8.44
CA PHE A 292 -13.51 -2.04 -7.93
C PHE A 292 -13.31 -0.64 -7.36
N SER A 293 -14.24 0.26 -7.61
CA SER A 293 -14.28 1.60 -6.99
C SER A 293 -15.50 1.76 -6.10
N LEU A 294 -15.30 2.41 -4.94
CA LEU A 294 -16.34 2.67 -3.96
C LEU A 294 -17.18 3.92 -4.33
N ASP A 295 -18.42 3.70 -4.81
CA ASP A 295 -19.48 4.71 -5.02
C ASP A 295 -18.99 6.04 -5.61
N SER A 296 -18.37 6.01 -6.80
CA SER A 296 -17.75 7.20 -7.39
C SER A 296 -17.88 7.24 -8.92
N ASP A 297 -17.93 8.46 -9.45
CA ASP A 297 -17.82 8.77 -10.88
C ASP A 297 -16.77 9.87 -11.10
N TRP A 298 -16.27 9.99 -12.33
CA TRP A 298 -15.22 10.96 -12.67
C TRP A 298 -15.61 12.43 -12.40
N ASN A 299 -16.89 12.79 -12.59
CA ASN A 299 -17.38 14.13 -12.30
C ASN A 299 -17.42 14.41 -10.79
N TYR A 300 -17.85 13.43 -9.99
CA TYR A 300 -17.81 13.54 -8.53
C TYR A 300 -16.39 13.74 -8.02
N ILE A 301 -15.44 12.93 -8.49
CA ILE A 301 -14.02 13.04 -8.13
C ILE A 301 -13.49 14.44 -8.46
N GLY A 302 -13.74 14.92 -9.68
CA GLY A 302 -13.26 16.23 -10.12
C GLY A 302 -13.83 17.37 -9.27
N ARG A 303 -15.12 17.32 -8.93
CA ARG A 303 -15.73 18.30 -8.02
C ARG A 303 -15.09 18.29 -6.62
N GLN A 304 -14.78 17.11 -6.06
CA GLN A 304 -14.12 17.05 -4.75
C GLN A 304 -12.72 17.65 -4.80
N ILE A 305 -11.93 17.33 -5.82
CA ILE A 305 -10.59 17.88 -5.98
C ILE A 305 -10.63 19.39 -6.19
N TYR A 306 -11.48 19.89 -7.10
CA TYR A 306 -11.63 21.32 -7.34
C TYR A 306 -12.03 22.08 -6.07
N ARG A 307 -13.00 21.56 -5.30
CA ARG A 307 -13.36 22.14 -4.00
C ARG A 307 -12.18 22.17 -3.04
N SER A 308 -11.41 21.09 -2.97
CA SER A 308 -10.24 21.03 -2.08
C SER A 308 -9.15 22.06 -2.43
N PHE A 309 -8.98 22.40 -3.72
CA PHE A 309 -8.08 23.47 -4.16
C PHE A 309 -8.60 24.84 -3.69
N ARG A 310 -9.91 25.09 -3.82
CA ARG A 310 -10.54 26.32 -3.32
C ARG A 310 -10.44 26.44 -1.81
N ASP A 311 -10.73 25.37 -1.08
CA ASP A 311 -10.76 25.37 0.40
C ASP A 311 -9.36 25.49 1.01
N SER A 312 -8.32 25.06 0.29
CA SER A 312 -6.91 25.18 0.73
C SER A 312 -6.32 26.58 0.52
N LEU A 313 -7.03 27.47 -0.19
CA LEU A 313 -6.60 28.83 -0.50
C LEU A 313 -6.87 29.76 0.70
N ASP A 314 -6.01 29.68 1.70
CA ASP A 314 -6.21 30.30 3.02
C ASP A 314 -5.55 31.69 3.19
N MET A 315 -4.85 32.18 2.16
CA MET A 315 -4.19 33.49 2.19
C MET A 315 -4.24 34.23 0.86
N ASP A 316 -3.88 35.51 0.90
CA ASP A 316 -3.71 36.34 -0.29
C ASP A 316 -2.26 36.30 -0.80
N VAL A 317 -2.08 36.27 -2.12
CA VAL A 317 -0.78 36.19 -2.80
C VAL A 317 -0.50 37.35 -3.75
N TYR A 318 -1.32 38.42 -3.78
CA TYR A 318 -1.16 39.54 -4.72
C TYR A 318 0.22 40.19 -4.61
N ARG A 319 0.72 40.45 -3.39
CA ARG A 319 2.07 41.03 -3.20
C ARG A 319 3.19 40.14 -3.73
N LEU A 320 3.07 38.82 -3.53
CA LEU A 320 4.04 37.85 -4.03
C LEU A 320 4.00 37.84 -5.57
N ILE A 321 2.81 37.77 -6.15
CA ILE A 321 2.59 37.82 -7.59
C ILE A 321 3.19 39.09 -8.19
N ASP A 322 2.93 40.26 -7.60
CA ASP A 322 3.46 41.55 -8.08
C ASP A 322 4.99 41.55 -8.08
N SER A 323 5.61 41.00 -7.02
CA SER A 323 7.07 40.91 -6.93
C SER A 323 7.69 40.00 -8.00
N ILE A 324 7.02 38.89 -8.35
CA ILE A 324 7.49 37.93 -9.35
C ILE A 324 7.24 38.47 -10.76
N THR A 325 6.05 39.04 -10.99
CA THR A 325 5.55 39.39 -12.32
C THR A 325 5.80 40.84 -12.72
N SER A 326 6.47 41.63 -11.87
CA SER A 326 6.89 43.00 -12.20
C SER A 326 7.64 43.04 -13.54
N GLY A 327 7.26 43.99 -14.39
CA GLY A 327 7.81 44.18 -15.73
C GLY A 327 7.35 43.17 -16.79
N CYS A 328 6.42 42.26 -16.50
CA CYS A 328 5.84 41.40 -17.53
C CYS A 328 4.86 42.17 -18.42
N GLU A 329 5.04 42.07 -19.73
CA GLU A 329 4.23 42.77 -20.74
C GLU A 329 2.91 42.05 -21.05
N ASP A 330 2.89 40.72 -20.95
CA ASP A 330 1.73 39.89 -21.31
C ASP A 330 1.47 38.74 -20.31
N LYS A 331 0.30 38.10 -20.45
CA LYS A 331 -0.14 36.97 -19.60
C LYS A 331 0.77 35.75 -19.71
N LEU A 332 1.40 35.54 -20.86
CA LEU A 332 2.28 34.39 -21.08
C LEU A 332 3.63 34.57 -20.36
N ALA A 333 4.17 35.78 -20.35
CA ALA A 333 5.33 36.18 -19.57
C ALA A 333 5.04 36.07 -18.06
N GLN A 334 3.86 36.50 -17.61
CA GLN A 334 3.40 36.28 -16.23
C GLN A 334 3.36 34.78 -15.90
N ALA A 335 2.71 33.96 -16.73
CA ALA A 335 2.62 32.51 -16.51
C ALA A 335 3.99 31.84 -16.43
N ARG A 336 4.93 32.20 -17.32
CA ARG A 336 6.29 31.66 -17.30
C ARG A 336 7.05 32.03 -16.02
N LYS A 337 7.00 33.29 -15.58
CA LYS A 337 7.68 33.70 -14.35
C LYS A 337 7.11 32.99 -13.12
N LEU A 338 5.78 32.87 -13.03
CA LEU A 338 5.13 32.15 -11.94
C LEU A 338 5.48 30.65 -11.96
N PHE A 339 5.50 30.03 -13.13
CA PHE A 339 5.95 28.64 -13.29
C PHE A 339 7.39 28.44 -12.77
N TYR A 340 8.34 29.27 -13.20
CA TYR A 340 9.73 29.14 -12.79
C TYR A 340 9.94 29.46 -11.31
N PHE A 341 9.18 30.40 -10.74
CA PHE A 341 9.17 30.60 -9.29
C PHE A 341 8.78 29.30 -8.58
N VAL A 342 7.68 28.66 -8.99
CA VAL A 342 7.23 27.42 -8.35
C VAL A 342 8.22 26.27 -8.56
N SER A 343 8.76 26.09 -9.77
CA SER A 343 9.67 24.97 -10.03
C SER A 343 11.06 25.16 -9.43
N GLN A 344 11.56 26.40 -9.34
CA GLN A 344 12.95 26.70 -8.97
C GLN A 344 13.14 27.21 -7.54
N ASP A 345 12.18 27.97 -7.00
CA ASP A 345 12.26 28.54 -5.65
C ASP A 345 11.56 27.71 -4.58
N ILE A 346 10.67 26.78 -4.98
CA ILE A 346 10.04 25.81 -4.08
C ILE A 346 10.72 24.46 -4.25
N ARG A 347 11.37 23.97 -3.19
CA ARG A 347 12.09 22.69 -3.23
C ARG A 347 11.10 21.53 -3.35
N GLU A 348 11.44 20.52 -4.16
CA GLU A 348 10.60 19.33 -4.32
C GLU A 348 10.74 18.38 -3.13
N ALA A 349 9.62 18.03 -2.51
CA ALA A 349 9.50 16.94 -1.58
C ALA A 349 9.13 15.67 -2.34
N ASP A 350 10.07 14.71 -2.42
CA ASP A 350 9.90 13.43 -3.09
C ASP A 350 8.96 12.49 -2.29
N VAL A 351 7.68 12.88 -2.24
CA VAL A 351 6.60 12.13 -1.61
C VAL A 351 5.47 11.96 -2.63
N PRO A 352 5.23 10.74 -3.12
CA PRO A 352 4.17 10.46 -4.08
C PRO A 352 2.80 10.90 -3.56
N ILE A 353 1.94 11.40 -4.45
CA ILE A 353 0.60 11.89 -4.12
C ILE A 353 -0.23 10.79 -3.42
N ALA A 354 -0.18 9.58 -3.98
CA ALA A 354 -0.81 8.37 -3.44
C ALA A 354 -0.30 7.93 -2.05
N SER A 355 0.80 8.53 -1.58
CA SER A 355 1.38 8.27 -0.27
C SER A 355 1.14 9.38 0.76
N PHE A 356 0.54 10.49 0.33
CA PHE A 356 0.08 11.55 1.21
C PHE A 356 -1.43 11.72 1.10
N ARG A 357 -1.93 12.56 0.19
CA ARG A 357 -3.36 12.83 -0.08
C ARG A 357 -3.48 13.37 -1.51
N TYR A 358 -4.64 13.17 -2.14
CA TYR A 358 -5.00 13.87 -3.39
C TYR A 358 -5.61 15.26 -3.13
N ILE A 359 -5.30 15.84 -1.97
CA ILE A 359 -5.75 17.15 -1.52
C ILE A 359 -4.50 17.95 -1.14
N PRO A 360 -4.34 19.18 -1.64
CA PRO A 360 -3.18 19.98 -1.33
C PRO A 360 -3.15 20.41 0.14
N ARG A 361 -1.95 20.76 0.62
CA ARG A 361 -1.80 21.49 1.88
C ARG A 361 -2.30 22.93 1.73
N ARG A 362 -2.45 23.61 2.87
CA ARG A 362 -2.76 25.04 2.90
C ARG A 362 -1.70 25.84 2.16
N LEU A 363 -2.14 26.85 1.39
CA LEU A 363 -1.24 27.69 0.61
C LEU A 363 -0.21 28.40 1.49
N SER A 364 -0.62 28.89 2.65
CA SER A 364 0.26 29.51 3.64
C SER A 364 1.41 28.59 4.07
N SER A 365 1.11 27.34 4.42
CA SER A 365 2.10 26.36 4.84
C SER A 365 3.09 26.00 3.72
N ILE A 366 2.61 25.91 2.47
CA ILE A 366 3.47 25.64 1.31
C ILE A 366 4.49 26.76 1.11
N LEU A 367 4.04 28.03 1.19
CA LEU A 367 4.89 29.20 1.01
C LEU A 367 5.85 29.42 2.17
N GLU A 368 5.43 29.11 3.40
CA GLU A 368 6.27 29.17 4.60
C GLU A 368 7.40 28.14 4.54
N ASP A 369 7.07 26.88 4.24
CA ASP A 369 8.05 25.78 4.17
C ASP A 369 9.02 25.92 2.99
N ARG A 370 8.56 26.52 1.87
CA ARG A 370 9.22 26.46 0.56
C ARG A 370 9.64 25.05 0.15
N TYR A 371 8.88 24.05 0.60
CA TYR A 371 9.14 22.64 0.38
C TYR A 371 7.82 21.92 0.13
N ALA A 372 7.66 21.39 -1.08
CA ALA A 372 6.37 20.93 -1.57
C ALA A 372 6.51 19.71 -2.49
N ASN A 373 5.57 18.76 -2.43
CA ASN A 373 5.47 17.67 -3.39
C ASN A 373 4.80 18.13 -4.70
N GLY A 374 4.76 17.24 -5.70
CA GLY A 374 4.19 17.54 -7.02
C GLY A 374 2.78 18.12 -6.99
N LEU A 375 1.87 17.58 -6.15
CA LEU A 375 0.51 18.12 -6.00
C LEU A 375 0.51 19.54 -5.44
N ASP A 376 1.25 19.78 -4.37
CA ASP A 376 1.29 21.08 -3.72
C ASP A 376 1.94 22.14 -4.62
N LYS A 377 2.91 21.77 -5.45
CA LYS A 377 3.47 22.68 -6.46
C LYS A 377 2.50 23.00 -7.57
N VAL A 378 1.79 22.00 -8.12
CA VAL A 378 0.75 22.26 -9.11
C VAL A 378 -0.35 23.14 -8.52
N TYR A 379 -0.74 22.88 -7.28
CA TYR A 379 -1.71 23.68 -6.54
C TYR A 379 -1.24 25.13 -6.35
N LEU A 380 0.00 25.35 -5.91
CA LEU A 380 0.57 26.69 -5.76
C LEU A 380 0.58 27.43 -7.10
N LEU A 381 1.02 26.79 -8.18
CA LEU A 381 1.01 27.39 -9.51
C LEU A 381 -0.42 27.75 -9.96
N TRP A 382 -1.38 26.84 -9.78
CA TRP A 382 -2.79 27.09 -10.05
C TRP A 382 -3.32 28.30 -9.26
N ALA A 383 -3.01 28.39 -7.97
CA ALA A 383 -3.46 29.49 -7.11
C ALA A 383 -2.88 30.84 -7.57
N LEU A 384 -1.60 30.88 -7.97
CA LEU A 384 -0.96 32.10 -8.47
C LEU A 384 -1.56 32.53 -9.82
N LEU A 385 -1.81 31.59 -10.73
CA LEU A 385 -2.40 31.85 -12.04
C LEU A 385 -3.87 32.31 -11.96
N ASP A 386 -4.66 31.72 -11.07
CA ASP A 386 -6.07 32.09 -10.83
C ASP A 386 -6.20 33.58 -10.45
N ARG A 387 -5.32 34.07 -9.57
CA ARG A 387 -5.33 35.48 -9.10
C ARG A 387 -4.97 36.50 -10.18
N VAL A 388 -4.22 36.11 -11.20
CA VAL A 388 -3.96 36.95 -12.38
C VAL A 388 -4.93 36.69 -13.52
N GLY A 389 -6.00 35.92 -13.30
CA GLY A 389 -7.02 35.65 -14.31
C GLY A 389 -6.54 34.77 -15.47
N ILE A 390 -5.51 33.95 -15.24
CA ILE A 390 -5.04 32.95 -16.22
C ILE A 390 -5.74 31.62 -15.91
N ARG A 391 -6.57 31.16 -16.85
CA ARG A 391 -7.29 29.90 -16.70
C ARG A 391 -6.31 28.73 -16.69
N SER A 392 -6.47 27.83 -15.74
CA SER A 392 -5.67 26.62 -15.64
C SER A 392 -6.45 25.45 -15.03
N TYR A 393 -6.08 24.23 -15.41
CA TYR A 393 -6.78 22.99 -15.03
C TYR A 393 -5.77 21.94 -14.56
N PRO A 394 -5.91 21.40 -13.33
CA PRO A 394 -5.09 20.28 -12.88
C PRO A 394 -5.31 19.06 -13.80
N LEU A 395 -4.21 18.40 -14.15
CA LEU A 395 -4.16 17.23 -15.00
C LEU A 395 -3.48 16.09 -14.25
N PHE A 396 -4.26 15.14 -13.75
CA PHE A 396 -3.73 13.93 -13.12
C PHE A 396 -3.42 12.90 -14.20
N PHE A 397 -2.22 12.33 -14.16
CA PHE A 397 -1.76 11.34 -15.13
C PHE A 397 -1.03 10.20 -14.43
N SER A 398 -0.89 9.08 -15.13
CA SER A 398 -0.11 7.95 -14.66
C SER A 398 1.22 7.90 -15.40
N THR A 399 2.31 7.62 -14.69
CA THR A 399 3.57 7.27 -15.33
C THR A 399 3.51 5.91 -16.01
N VAL A 400 4.38 5.67 -16.99
CA VAL A 400 4.44 4.36 -17.68
C VAL A 400 4.69 3.26 -16.67
N SER A 401 5.56 3.51 -15.68
CA SER A 401 5.92 2.57 -14.62
C SER A 401 4.78 2.22 -13.65
N SER A 402 3.82 3.13 -13.43
CA SER A 402 2.63 2.88 -12.58
C SER A 402 1.51 2.15 -13.31
N GLY A 403 1.57 2.14 -14.65
CA GLY A 403 0.64 1.42 -15.50
C GLY A 403 -0.55 2.23 -15.95
N HIS A 404 -1.26 1.67 -16.92
CA HIS A 404 -2.32 2.38 -17.63
C HIS A 404 -3.57 2.53 -16.75
N PRO A 405 -4.10 3.76 -16.57
CA PRO A 405 -5.32 4.01 -15.80
C PRO A 405 -6.52 3.21 -16.31
N ASN A 406 -7.35 2.71 -15.40
CA ASN A 406 -8.58 2.03 -15.78
C ASN A 406 -9.74 3.01 -15.89
N SER A 407 -10.11 3.40 -17.12
CA SER A 407 -11.18 4.39 -17.37
C SER A 407 -12.55 3.95 -16.87
N ASP A 408 -12.80 2.64 -16.82
CA ASP A 408 -14.10 2.05 -16.50
C ASP A 408 -14.35 1.98 -14.98
N VAL A 409 -13.30 2.17 -14.19
CA VAL A 409 -13.35 2.10 -12.72
C VAL A 409 -12.90 3.45 -12.16
N PRO A 410 -13.81 4.43 -11.94
CA PRO A 410 -13.44 5.78 -11.54
C PRO A 410 -12.70 5.82 -10.19
N SER A 411 -11.43 6.19 -10.20
CA SER A 411 -10.65 6.44 -8.99
C SER A 411 -9.50 7.38 -9.29
N ILE A 412 -9.25 8.34 -8.38
CA ILE A 412 -8.03 9.16 -8.46
C ILE A 412 -6.77 8.32 -8.18
N GLY A 413 -6.92 7.15 -7.56
CA GLY A 413 -5.84 6.22 -7.27
C GLY A 413 -5.12 5.64 -8.49
N TRP A 414 -5.69 5.82 -9.70
CA TRP A 414 -5.05 5.44 -10.96
C TRP A 414 -3.93 6.38 -11.40
N PHE A 415 -3.84 7.57 -10.79
CA PHE A 415 -2.89 8.60 -11.19
C PHE A 415 -1.88 8.81 -10.06
N ASP A 416 -0.60 8.75 -10.39
CA ASP A 416 0.53 8.92 -9.47
C ASP A 416 1.12 10.33 -9.53
N GLU A 417 0.85 11.07 -10.61
CA GLU A 417 1.42 12.37 -10.90
C GLU A 417 0.36 13.41 -11.30
N VAL A 418 0.75 14.69 -11.24
CA VAL A 418 -0.12 15.80 -11.61
C VAL A 418 0.64 16.94 -12.30
N ALA A 419 0.04 17.48 -13.35
CA ALA A 419 0.49 18.66 -14.10
C ALA A 419 -0.62 19.72 -14.14
N LEU A 420 -0.36 20.82 -14.84
CA LEU A 420 -1.31 21.91 -15.03
C LEU A 420 -1.45 22.25 -16.52
N GLU A 421 -2.66 22.16 -17.06
CA GLU A 421 -3.02 22.79 -18.34
C GLU A 421 -3.17 24.30 -18.09
N VAL A 422 -2.42 25.14 -18.79
CA VAL A 422 -2.49 26.60 -18.69
C VAL A 422 -2.98 27.17 -20.01
N VAL A 423 -4.00 28.03 -19.99
CA VAL A 423 -4.62 28.58 -21.20
C VAL A 423 -4.36 30.08 -21.28
N VAL A 424 -3.54 30.48 -22.26
CA VAL A 424 -3.23 31.89 -22.58
C VAL A 424 -3.52 32.13 -24.05
N ASP A 425 -4.30 33.17 -24.37
CA ASP A 425 -4.68 33.54 -25.74
C ASP A 425 -5.23 32.38 -26.58
N ARG A 426 -6.08 31.55 -25.95
CA ARG A 426 -6.69 30.33 -26.52
C ARG A 426 -5.68 29.21 -26.86
N LYS A 427 -4.40 29.39 -26.57
CA LYS A 427 -3.38 28.34 -26.67
C LYS A 427 -3.21 27.65 -25.32
N LYS A 428 -3.07 26.33 -25.37
CA LYS A 428 -2.82 25.46 -24.22
C LYS A 428 -1.32 25.24 -24.04
N TYR A 429 -0.89 25.21 -22.79
CA TYR A 429 0.47 24.88 -22.38
C TYR A 429 0.41 23.87 -21.23
N TYR A 430 1.30 22.89 -21.20
CA TYR A 430 1.29 21.84 -20.18
C TYR A 430 2.49 21.99 -19.24
N CYS A 431 2.23 22.33 -17.98
CA CYS A 431 3.25 22.69 -17.01
C CYS A 431 3.38 21.62 -15.92
N TYR A 432 4.60 21.13 -15.69
CA TYR A 432 4.90 20.15 -14.64
C TYR A 432 5.96 20.70 -13.67
N PRO A 433 5.58 21.44 -12.61
CA PRO A 433 6.52 22.17 -11.77
C PRO A 433 7.31 21.29 -10.77
N ALA A 434 7.07 19.98 -10.72
CA ALA A 434 7.75 19.08 -9.79
C ALA A 434 9.25 18.89 -10.11
N ILE A 435 9.63 18.96 -11.39
CA ILE A 435 11.03 18.92 -11.81
C ILE A 435 11.58 20.34 -11.89
N ARG A 436 12.65 20.62 -11.13
CA ARG A 436 13.25 21.96 -11.02
C ARG A 436 13.64 22.58 -12.37
N ASP A 437 14.31 21.81 -13.21
CA ASP A 437 14.92 22.27 -14.45
C ASP A 437 14.09 21.99 -15.71
N ILE A 438 12.85 21.50 -15.54
CA ILE A 438 11.95 21.29 -16.67
C ILE A 438 11.48 22.64 -17.22
N LYS A 439 11.39 22.72 -18.55
CA LYS A 439 10.95 23.95 -19.22
C LYS A 439 9.44 24.12 -19.10
N PHE A 440 8.99 25.38 -19.16
CA PHE A 440 7.58 25.69 -19.37
C PHE A 440 7.07 25.01 -20.64
N ASP A 441 5.84 24.49 -20.60
CA ASP A 441 5.20 23.72 -21.69
C ASP A 441 5.90 22.38 -22.02
N VAL A 442 6.45 21.71 -21.00
CA VAL A 442 7.06 20.39 -21.14
C VAL A 442 6.55 19.47 -20.03
N LEU A 443 5.99 18.33 -20.45
CA LEU A 443 5.70 17.19 -19.57
C LEU A 443 6.87 16.20 -19.56
N PRO A 444 7.05 15.42 -18.48
CA PRO A 444 8.01 14.33 -18.45
C PRO A 444 7.78 13.34 -19.60
N SER A 445 8.81 12.57 -19.95
CA SER A 445 8.73 11.59 -21.04
C SER A 445 7.91 10.36 -20.68
N ASP A 446 7.83 10.03 -19.38
CA ASP A 446 7.26 8.80 -18.87
C ASP A 446 5.81 9.00 -18.44
N VAL A 447 4.92 9.29 -19.39
CA VAL A 447 3.50 9.65 -19.12
C VAL A 447 2.55 8.93 -20.08
N TRP A 448 1.48 8.36 -19.55
CA TRP A 448 0.32 7.93 -20.34
C TRP A 448 -0.54 9.14 -20.73
N LEU A 449 -0.47 9.54 -22.00
CA LEU A 449 -1.13 10.75 -22.51
C LEU A 449 -2.54 10.48 -23.06
N ASP A 450 -2.87 9.22 -23.30
CA ASP A 450 -4.14 8.75 -23.84
C ASP A 450 -5.21 8.57 -22.75
N THR A 451 -4.87 8.76 -21.47
CA THR A 451 -5.86 8.76 -20.38
C THR A 451 -5.37 9.68 -19.26
N VAL A 452 -5.70 10.96 -19.38
CA VAL A 452 -5.38 12.00 -18.39
C VAL A 452 -6.66 12.51 -17.76
N PHE A 453 -6.71 12.60 -16.43
CA PHE A 453 -7.86 13.12 -15.71
C PHE A 453 -7.75 14.63 -15.50
N ARG A 454 -8.54 15.41 -16.24
CA ARG A 454 -8.64 16.86 -16.13
C ARG A 454 -9.68 17.25 -15.10
N VAL A 455 -9.31 18.13 -14.18
CA VAL A 455 -10.21 18.71 -13.17
C VAL A 455 -10.66 20.10 -13.60
N THR A 456 -11.97 20.34 -13.58
CA THR A 456 -12.61 21.62 -13.89
C THR A 456 -13.51 22.07 -12.74
N SER A 457 -14.08 23.28 -12.83
CA SER A 457 -15.06 23.77 -11.86
C SER A 457 -16.35 22.95 -11.84
N ASP A 458 -16.69 22.33 -12.97
CA ASP A 458 -17.97 21.64 -13.18
C ASP A 458 -17.86 20.14 -12.86
N GLY A 459 -16.64 19.61 -12.83
CA GLY A 459 -16.37 18.20 -12.54
C GLY A 459 -15.00 17.76 -12.99
N GLY A 460 -14.94 16.53 -13.50
CA GLY A 460 -13.71 15.88 -13.92
C GLY A 460 -13.98 15.00 -15.12
N GLU A 461 -13.03 14.98 -16.04
CA GLU A 461 -13.18 14.29 -17.32
C GLU A 461 -11.86 13.64 -17.72
N LEU A 462 -11.95 12.49 -18.38
CA LEU A 462 -10.80 11.84 -19.01
C LEU A 462 -10.58 12.46 -20.39
N VAL A 463 -9.34 12.86 -20.66
CA VAL A 463 -8.93 13.48 -21.92
C VAL A 463 -7.68 12.82 -22.47
N ASN A 464 -7.54 12.90 -23.80
CA ASN A 464 -6.33 12.52 -24.49
C ASN A 464 -5.52 13.78 -24.75
N LEU A 465 -4.28 13.81 -24.29
CA LEU A 465 -3.34 14.88 -24.59
C LEU A 465 -2.60 14.53 -25.88
N GLU A 466 -2.89 15.26 -26.96
CA GLU A 466 -2.09 15.19 -28.17
C GLU A 466 -0.71 15.81 -27.89
N ARG A 467 0.32 14.98 -27.71
CA ARG A 467 1.70 15.47 -27.69
C ARG A 467 2.19 15.56 -29.14
N LYS A 468 2.49 16.78 -29.58
CA LYS A 468 3.55 16.95 -30.57
C LYS A 468 4.83 16.56 -29.86
N LEU A 469 5.32 15.34 -30.08
CA LEU A 469 6.67 15.00 -29.69
C LEU A 469 7.55 15.98 -30.48
N ASP A 470 8.12 16.98 -29.79
CA ASP A 470 9.34 17.62 -30.26
C ASP A 470 10.43 16.54 -30.14
N VAL A 471 10.40 15.61 -31.09
CA VAL A 471 11.46 14.65 -31.28
C VAL A 471 12.68 15.50 -31.62
N ASN A 472 13.58 15.66 -30.66
CA ASN A 472 14.96 16.09 -30.91
C ASN A 472 15.58 15.08 -31.89
N THR A 473 15.27 15.23 -33.17
CA THR A 473 15.75 14.35 -34.24
C THR A 473 17.12 14.85 -34.59
N THR A 474 18.16 14.26 -33.98
CA THR A 474 19.52 14.44 -34.47
C THR A 474 19.72 13.43 -35.60
N SER A 475 19.58 13.86 -36.84
CA SER A 475 19.97 13.05 -38.01
C SER A 475 21.46 13.25 -38.28
N ARG A 476 22.24 12.17 -38.21
CA ARG A 476 23.63 12.14 -38.73
C ARG A 476 23.64 11.32 -40.00
N LYS A 477 23.98 11.97 -41.11
CA LYS A 477 24.25 11.29 -42.39
C LYS A 477 25.69 10.79 -42.36
N ILE A 478 25.88 9.48 -42.21
CA ILE A 478 27.19 8.84 -42.36
C ILE A 478 27.34 8.46 -43.83
N VAL A 479 28.31 9.05 -44.51
CA VAL A 479 28.72 8.63 -45.86
C VAL A 479 29.92 7.71 -45.68
N LEU A 480 29.74 6.43 -45.96
CA LEU A 480 30.83 5.46 -46.02
C LEU A 480 31.31 5.40 -47.47
N THR A 481 32.55 5.81 -47.70
CA THR A 481 33.25 5.55 -48.97
C THR A 481 34.05 4.27 -48.77
N LEU A 482 33.76 3.25 -49.58
CA LEU A 482 34.62 2.08 -49.72
C LEU A 482 35.67 2.45 -50.77
N ASP A 483 36.94 2.46 -50.36
CA ASP A 483 38.05 2.46 -51.31
C ASP A 483 38.22 1.04 -51.86
N GLU A 484 38.29 0.92 -53.19
CA GLU A 484 38.38 -0.33 -53.96
C GLU A 484 39.69 -1.11 -53.73
#